data_AF-W1PDV4-F1
#
_entry.id   AF-W1PDV4-F1
#
_cell.length_a   1.000
_cell.length_b   1.000
_cell.length_c   1.000
_cell.angle_alpha   90.00
_cell.angle_beta   90.00
_cell.angle_gamma   90.00
#
_symmetry.space_group_name_H-M   'P 1'
#
loop_
_entity.id
_entity.type
_entity.pdbx_description
1 polymer ?
#
loop_
_entity_poly.entity_id
_entity_poly.type
_entity_poly.pdbx_seq_one_letter_code
_entity_poly.pdbx_strand_id
1 'polypeptide(L)'
;MVVVCNNSMGVGVEWPEPVERVQKLAESGIQHLPQRYIRPPQDRSSSLSLSPTGVPVVDLSAGNSMKVMQSACREWGVFQLVNHGIPDTVLSSAMNASRGFFDLPMSEKQLYANDPLTYEGYGSRVGVQKGILLDWGDYFFHHVRPLSHQKQHKWPANLPHFRS
;
A
#
# COMPACT_ATOMS: atom_id res chain seq x y z
N MET A 1 4.60 -8.70 -2.36
CA MET A 1 4.99 -8.88 -0.95
C MET A 1 3.98 -9.81 -0.30
N VAL A 2 4.34 -11.07 -0.05
CA VAL A 2 3.50 -12.01 0.69
C VAL A 2 3.89 -11.85 2.16
N VAL A 3 2.95 -11.41 2.99
CA VAL A 3 3.13 -11.38 4.44
C VAL A 3 2.40 -12.60 5.00
N VAL A 4 3.16 -13.53 5.55
CA VAL A 4 2.61 -14.68 6.28
C VAL A 4 2.33 -14.22 7.71
N CYS A 5 1.05 -14.15 8.08
CA CYS A 5 0.68 -13.94 9.47
C CYS A 5 0.62 -15.30 10.18
N ASN A 6 1.54 -15.53 11.12
CA ASN A 6 1.42 -16.65 12.05
C ASN A 6 0.30 -16.32 13.06
N ASN A 7 -0.73 -17.16 13.07
CA ASN A 7 -1.90 -17.01 13.91
C ASN A 7 -1.65 -17.71 15.26
N SER A 8 -1.07 -16.98 16.22
CA SER A 8 -0.96 -17.45 17.61
C SER A 8 -1.89 -16.61 18.47
N MET A 9 -3.00 -17.22 18.90
CA MET A 9 -3.98 -16.60 19.80
C MET A 9 -3.38 -16.44 21.20
N GLY A 10 -3.42 -15.21 21.74
CA GLY A 10 -3.21 -14.98 23.18
C GLY A 10 -2.66 -13.59 23.51
N VAL A 11 -3.41 -12.86 24.36
CA VAL A 11 -3.05 -11.61 25.07
C VAL A 11 -3.07 -10.35 24.19
N GLY A 12 -3.66 -9.27 24.73
CA GLY A 12 -3.86 -7.99 24.04
C GLY A 12 -2.56 -7.46 23.43
N VAL A 13 -2.40 -7.66 22.13
CA VAL A 13 -1.23 -7.16 21.41
C VAL A 13 -1.49 -5.70 21.15
N GLU A 14 -0.82 -4.84 21.92
CA GLU A 14 -0.78 -3.41 21.69
C GLU A 14 0.38 -3.06 20.75
N TRP A 15 0.29 -1.88 20.13
CA TRP A 15 1.41 -1.38 19.35
C TRP A 15 2.61 -1.15 20.29
N PRO A 16 3.82 -1.58 19.91
CA PRO A 16 5.00 -1.38 20.77
C PRO A 16 5.39 0.09 20.94
N GLU A 17 4.86 0.97 20.08
CA GLU A 17 5.05 2.42 20.05
C GLU A 17 3.77 3.08 19.49
N PRO A 18 3.45 4.33 19.90
CA PRO A 18 2.31 5.07 19.35
C PRO A 18 2.33 5.12 17.83
N VAL A 19 1.18 4.92 17.21
CA VAL A 19 1.03 5.02 15.75
C VAL A 19 0.79 6.47 15.36
N GLU A 20 1.81 7.09 14.81
CA GLU A 20 1.71 8.43 14.22
C GLU A 20 1.36 8.31 12.73
N ARG A 21 0.28 8.97 12.31
CA ARG A 21 -0.15 9.01 10.91
C ARG A 21 0.76 9.93 10.11
N VAL A 22 1.31 9.45 9.01
CA VAL A 22 2.26 10.21 8.19
C VAL A 22 1.58 11.44 7.59
N GLN A 23 0.32 11.33 7.17
CA GLN A 23 -0.46 12.48 6.71
C GLN A 23 -0.54 13.59 7.78
N LYS A 24 -0.84 13.23 9.04
CA LYS A 24 -0.89 14.20 10.15
C LYS A 24 0.47 14.86 10.38
N LEU A 25 1.55 14.08 10.32
CA LEU A 25 2.91 14.61 10.46
C LEU A 25 3.25 15.57 9.30
N ALA A 26 2.95 15.21 8.06
CA ALA A 26 3.17 16.06 6.90
C ALA A 26 2.39 17.38 6.97
N GLU A 27 1.13 17.32 7.43
CA GLU A 27 0.26 18.49 7.58
C GLU A 27 0.64 19.40 8.78
N SER A 28 1.42 18.88 9.74
CA SER A 28 1.85 19.64 10.93
C SER A 28 2.96 20.67 10.69
N GLY A 29 3.52 20.72 9.48
CA GLY A 29 4.58 21.67 9.13
C GLY A 29 5.97 21.31 9.67
N ILE A 30 6.23 20.02 9.91
CA ILE A 30 7.56 19.55 10.34
C ILE A 30 8.65 20.02 9.36
N GLN A 31 9.78 20.45 9.90
CA GLN A 31 10.92 20.91 9.10
C GLN A 31 11.94 19.79 8.85
N HIS A 32 11.90 18.74 9.67
CA HIS A 32 12.80 17.59 9.59
C HIS A 32 12.02 16.30 9.77
N LEU A 33 12.38 15.27 8.99
CA LEU A 33 11.80 13.93 9.14
C LEU A 33 12.24 13.31 10.47
N PRO A 34 11.31 12.70 11.23
CA PRO A 34 11.69 11.92 12.41
C PRO A 34 12.64 10.79 12.06
N GLN A 35 13.57 10.46 12.98
CA GLN A 35 14.66 9.51 12.74
C GLN A 35 14.18 8.14 12.22
N ARG A 36 13.01 7.68 12.66
CA ARG A 36 12.42 6.40 12.25
C ARG A 36 12.04 6.31 10.77
N TYR A 37 11.98 7.43 10.04
CA TYR A 37 11.70 7.47 8.60
C TYR A 37 12.96 7.71 7.75
N ILE A 38 14.10 7.94 8.38
CA ILE A 38 15.36 8.23 7.70
C ILE A 38 16.07 6.90 7.41
N ARG A 39 16.14 6.54 6.12
CA ARG A 39 16.91 5.37 5.69
C ARG A 39 18.41 5.53 6.01
N PRO A 40 19.14 4.46 6.35
CA PRO A 40 20.60 4.47 6.48
C PRO A 40 21.27 4.96 5.19
N PRO A 41 22.44 5.63 5.25
CA PRO A 41 23.12 6.15 4.05
C PRO A 41 23.31 5.11 2.94
N GLN A 42 23.58 3.86 3.29
CA GLN A 42 23.75 2.75 2.34
C GLN A 42 22.46 2.35 1.61
N ASP A 43 21.29 2.64 2.18
CA ASP A 43 19.98 2.30 1.62
C ASP A 43 19.35 3.49 0.87
N ARG A 44 19.97 4.67 0.94
CA ARG A 44 19.50 5.85 0.21
C ARG A 44 19.93 5.70 -1.24
N SER A 45 18.98 5.80 -2.17
CA SER A 45 19.30 5.79 -3.59
C SER A 45 20.27 6.94 -3.90
N SER A 46 21.43 6.61 -4.46
CA SER A 46 22.47 7.57 -4.84
C SER A 46 22.21 8.25 -6.20
N SER A 47 21.13 7.89 -6.89
CA SER A 47 20.83 8.29 -8.26
C SER A 47 19.41 8.81 -8.39
N LEU A 48 19.27 10.07 -8.83
CA LEU A 48 18.03 10.70 -9.29
C LEU A 48 17.71 10.33 -10.75
N SER A 49 18.18 9.18 -11.27
CA SER A 49 17.75 8.68 -12.58
C SER A 49 16.31 8.17 -12.50
N LEU A 50 15.35 9.10 -12.45
CA LEU A 50 13.91 8.86 -12.43
C LEU A 50 13.33 8.41 -13.78
N SER A 51 14.19 8.16 -14.78
CA SER A 51 13.73 7.53 -16.01
C SER A 51 13.58 6.02 -15.76
N PRO A 52 12.39 5.41 -15.97
CA PRO A 52 12.21 3.97 -16.01
C PRO A 52 12.83 3.37 -17.29
N THR A 53 14.00 3.88 -17.68
CA THR A 53 14.78 3.41 -18.83
C THR A 53 15.21 1.98 -18.54
N GLY A 54 14.48 1.04 -19.13
CA GLY A 54 14.82 -0.38 -19.10
C GLY A 54 13.71 -1.31 -18.61
N VAL A 55 12.74 -0.83 -17.82
CA VAL A 55 11.66 -1.71 -17.36
C VAL A 55 10.85 -2.18 -18.57
N PRO A 56 10.75 -3.50 -18.82
CA PRO A 56 10.04 -4.01 -19.99
C PRO A 56 8.59 -3.56 -20.03
N VAL A 57 8.09 -3.24 -21.21
CA VAL A 57 6.68 -2.97 -21.46
C VAL A 57 6.10 -4.15 -22.22
N VAL A 58 5.06 -4.77 -21.67
CA VAL A 58 4.32 -5.89 -22.26
C VAL A 58 3.00 -5.35 -22.80
N ASP A 59 2.82 -5.38 -24.11
CA ASP A 59 1.56 -5.10 -24.77
C ASP A 59 0.71 -6.38 -24.84
N LEU A 60 -0.42 -6.43 -24.14
CA LEU A 60 -1.30 -7.62 -24.14
C LEU A 60 -2.07 -7.81 -25.45
N SER A 61 -2.21 -6.78 -26.27
CA SER A 61 -2.84 -6.89 -27.59
C SER A 61 -1.90 -7.51 -28.64
N ALA A 62 -0.59 -7.60 -28.34
CA ALA A 62 0.38 -8.19 -29.24
C ALA A 62 0.34 -9.74 -29.22
N GLY A 63 0.50 -10.37 -30.39
CA GLY A 63 0.49 -11.83 -30.53
C GLY A 63 1.66 -12.57 -29.85
N ASN A 64 2.68 -11.85 -29.38
CA ASN A 64 3.85 -12.39 -28.68
C ASN A 64 3.89 -12.02 -27.19
N SER A 65 2.83 -11.43 -26.63
CA SER A 65 2.76 -10.89 -25.26
C SER A 65 3.23 -11.88 -24.19
N MET A 66 2.82 -13.15 -24.30
CA MET A 66 3.22 -14.23 -23.38
C MET A 66 4.73 -14.47 -23.37
N LYS A 67 5.39 -14.42 -24.52
CA LYS A 67 6.84 -14.63 -24.64
C LYS A 67 7.61 -13.46 -24.01
N VAL A 68 7.17 -12.23 -24.28
CA VAL A 68 7.77 -11.02 -23.70
C VAL A 68 7.58 -11.01 -22.19
N MET A 69 6.39 -11.34 -21.70
CA MET A 69 6.09 -11.45 -20.27
C MET A 69 6.99 -12.50 -19.59
N GLN A 70 7.18 -13.67 -20.20
CA GLN A 70 8.05 -14.71 -19.64
C GLN A 70 9.51 -14.25 -19.52
N SER A 71 10.04 -13.57 -20.53
CA SER A 71 11.40 -13.00 -20.50
C SER A 71 11.50 -11.92 -19.42
N ALA A 72 10.55 -10.98 -19.37
CA ALA A 72 10.53 -9.93 -18.36
C ALA A 72 10.46 -10.49 -16.93
N CYS A 73 9.64 -11.52 -16.68
CA CYS A 73 9.60 -12.20 -15.38
C CYS A 73 10.95 -12.83 -14.99
N ARG A 74 11.67 -13.45 -15.94
CA ARG A 74 12.95 -14.13 -15.68
C ARG A 74 14.12 -13.17 -15.50
N GLU A 75 14.17 -12.14 -16.33
CA GLU A 75 15.32 -11.23 -16.41
C GLU A 75 15.17 -10.01 -15.49
N TRP A 76 13.94 -9.54 -15.28
CA TRP A 76 13.67 -8.31 -14.53
C TRP A 76 12.87 -8.54 -13.25
N GLY A 77 11.97 -9.53 -13.23
CA GLY A 77 11.03 -9.74 -12.12
C GLY A 77 9.94 -8.65 -11.99
N VAL A 78 9.95 -7.66 -12.89
CA VAL A 78 8.99 -6.56 -12.99
C VAL A 78 8.81 -6.14 -14.45
N PHE A 79 7.62 -5.67 -14.81
CA PHE A 79 7.31 -5.12 -16.12
C PHE A 79 6.08 -4.20 -16.01
N GLN A 80 5.90 -3.35 -17.01
CA GLN A 80 4.69 -2.56 -17.20
C GLN A 80 3.77 -3.28 -18.18
N LEU A 81 2.46 -3.22 -17.93
CA LEU A 81 1.46 -3.83 -18.79
C LEU A 81 0.65 -2.74 -19.49
N VAL A 82 0.53 -2.82 -20.82
CA VAL A 82 -0.29 -1.89 -21.62
C VAL A 82 -1.31 -2.66 -22.46
N ASN A 83 -2.34 -1.96 -22.92
CA ASN A 83 -3.47 -2.55 -23.68
C ASN A 83 -4.09 -3.76 -22.96
N HIS A 84 -4.22 -3.67 -21.63
CA HIS A 84 -4.65 -4.76 -20.76
C HIS A 84 -6.16 -5.04 -20.76
N GLY A 85 -6.96 -4.25 -21.50
CA GLY A 85 -8.41 -4.43 -21.60
C GLY A 85 -9.22 -3.94 -20.39
N ILE A 86 -8.59 -3.61 -19.26
CA ILE A 86 -9.25 -2.91 -18.14
C ILE A 86 -9.65 -1.49 -18.61
N PRO A 87 -10.94 -1.10 -18.51
CA PRO A 87 -11.39 0.23 -18.91
C PRO A 87 -10.78 1.36 -18.05
N ASP A 88 -10.45 2.49 -18.68
CA ASP A 88 -9.91 3.67 -17.98
C ASP A 88 -10.86 4.21 -16.90
N THR A 89 -12.17 4.02 -17.08
CA THR A 89 -13.19 4.40 -16.10
C THR A 89 -13.04 3.60 -14.80
N VAL A 90 -12.67 2.32 -14.86
CA VAL A 90 -12.43 1.48 -13.67
C VAL A 90 -11.18 1.96 -12.93
N LEU A 91 -10.09 2.24 -13.66
CA LEU A 91 -8.86 2.77 -13.07
C LEU A 91 -9.08 4.13 -12.41
N SER A 92 -9.79 5.02 -13.09
CA SER A 92 -10.12 6.35 -12.58
C SER A 92 -11.01 6.28 -11.34
N SER A 93 -12.03 5.42 -11.34
CA SER A 93 -12.90 5.19 -10.18
C SER A 93 -12.13 4.64 -8.98
N ALA A 94 -11.23 3.68 -9.18
CA ALA A 94 -10.39 3.14 -8.10
C ALA A 94 -9.47 4.22 -7.49
N MET A 95 -8.85 5.05 -8.34
CA MET A 95 -8.02 6.17 -7.88
C MET A 95 -8.84 7.23 -7.13
N ASN A 96 -10.04 7.56 -7.62
CA ASN A 96 -10.92 8.52 -6.97
C ASN A 96 -11.47 7.98 -5.63
N ALA A 97 -11.82 6.70 -5.54
CA ALA A 97 -12.22 6.07 -4.29
C ALA A 97 -11.09 6.10 -3.25
N SER A 98 -9.85 5.81 -3.67
CA SER A 98 -8.68 5.91 -2.80
C SER A 98 -8.48 7.34 -2.29
N ARG A 99 -8.47 8.35 -3.19
CA ARG A 99 -8.37 9.76 -2.79
C ARG A 99 -9.49 10.16 -1.84
N GLY A 100 -10.73 9.83 -2.19
CA GLY A 100 -11.90 10.13 -1.36
C GLY A 100 -11.79 9.59 0.06
N PHE A 101 -11.19 8.41 0.26
CA PHE A 101 -10.90 7.92 1.60
C PHE A 101 -9.85 8.75 2.34
N PHE A 102 -8.72 9.08 1.69
CA PHE A 102 -7.63 9.83 2.33
C PHE A 102 -7.98 11.32 2.56
N ASP A 103 -8.94 11.85 1.82
CA ASP A 103 -9.50 13.20 2.00
C ASP A 103 -10.49 13.28 3.18
N LEU A 104 -10.97 12.14 3.71
CA LEU A 104 -11.83 12.15 4.90
C LEU A 104 -11.11 12.75 6.13
N PRO A 105 -11.87 13.33 7.09
CA PRO A 105 -11.32 13.74 8.36
C PRO A 105 -10.57 12.61 9.06
N MET A 106 -9.49 12.96 9.78
CA MET A 106 -8.66 11.97 10.47
C MET A 106 -9.47 11.08 11.43
N SER A 107 -10.48 11.65 12.12
CA SER A 107 -11.37 10.90 13.00
C SER A 107 -12.14 9.81 12.28
N GLU A 108 -12.60 10.06 11.05
CA GLU A 108 -13.33 9.07 10.24
C GLU A 108 -12.39 7.98 9.73
N LYS A 109 -11.19 8.33 9.25
CA LYS A 109 -10.19 7.35 8.81
C LYS A 109 -9.77 6.41 9.94
N GLN A 110 -9.67 6.92 11.17
CA GLN A 110 -9.28 6.13 12.35
C GLN A 110 -10.33 5.08 12.75
N LEU A 111 -11.59 5.21 12.35
CA LEU A 111 -12.60 4.15 12.53
C LEU A 111 -12.19 2.85 11.83
N TYR A 112 -11.36 2.97 10.79
CA TYR A 112 -10.88 1.86 9.99
C TYR A 112 -9.44 1.48 10.33
N ALA A 113 -8.85 2.01 11.41
CA ALA A 113 -7.47 1.74 11.78
C ALA A 113 -7.16 0.23 11.85
N ASN A 114 -5.98 -0.16 11.38
CA ASN A 114 -5.47 -1.51 11.60
C ASN A 114 -5.00 -1.71 13.05
N ASP A 115 -4.64 -2.94 13.40
CA ASP A 115 -4.16 -3.31 14.73
C ASP A 115 -2.87 -4.16 14.63
N PRO A 116 -2.15 -4.42 15.73
CA PRO A 116 -0.91 -5.18 15.68
C PRO A 116 -1.05 -6.62 15.17
N LEU A 117 -2.25 -7.20 15.22
CA LEU A 117 -2.51 -8.57 14.78
C LEU A 117 -2.84 -8.63 13.29
N THR A 118 -3.31 -7.54 12.69
CA THR A 118 -3.72 -7.50 11.29
C THR A 118 -3.29 -6.23 10.57
N TYR A 119 -2.81 -6.39 9.34
CA TYR A 119 -2.53 -5.26 8.46
C TYR A 119 -3.80 -4.67 7.84
N GLU A 120 -4.96 -5.31 7.99
CA GLU A 120 -6.22 -4.89 7.38
C GLU A 120 -6.78 -3.60 7.98
N GLY A 121 -7.11 -2.65 7.10
CA GLY A 121 -7.56 -1.32 7.45
C GLY A 121 -6.52 -0.23 7.17
N TYR A 122 -6.75 0.93 7.78
CA TYR A 122 -5.94 2.15 7.68
C TYR A 122 -4.70 2.08 8.59
N GLY A 123 -3.52 2.01 7.98
CA GLY A 123 -2.24 1.82 8.65
C GLY A 123 -1.18 2.84 8.25
N SER A 124 -0.16 2.96 9.09
CA SER A 124 1.00 3.86 8.89
C SER A 124 2.33 3.19 9.26
N ARG A 125 2.26 1.89 9.61
CA ARG A 125 3.40 1.07 9.97
C ARG A 125 3.13 -0.37 9.59
N VAL A 126 4.16 -1.04 9.08
CA VAL A 126 4.14 -2.48 8.83
C VAL A 126 5.13 -3.12 9.80
N GLY A 127 4.66 -4.03 10.65
CA GLY A 127 5.45 -4.75 11.62
C GLY A 127 5.21 -4.29 13.07
N VAL A 128 5.45 -5.22 14.00
CA VAL A 128 5.21 -5.06 15.44
C VAL A 128 6.50 -5.02 16.27
N GLN A 129 7.66 -4.89 15.62
CA GLN A 129 8.93 -4.73 16.30
C GLN A 129 9.11 -3.25 16.71
N LYS A 130 9.73 -3.02 17.87
CA LYS A 130 10.07 -1.67 18.36
C LYS A 130 11.32 -1.15 17.63
N GLY A 131 11.34 0.13 17.29
CA GLY A 131 12.51 0.77 16.70
C GLY A 131 12.77 0.40 15.23
N ILE A 132 11.77 -0.16 14.54
CA ILE A 132 11.87 -0.40 13.10
C ILE A 132 11.92 0.91 12.31
N LEU A 133 12.59 0.86 11.16
CA LEU A 133 12.45 1.90 10.16
C LEU A 133 11.06 1.81 9.54
N LEU A 134 10.39 2.95 9.45
CA LEU A 134 9.05 3.09 8.90
C LEU A 134 9.11 3.72 7.52
N ASP A 135 8.16 3.35 6.67
CA ASP A 135 7.94 4.03 5.40
C ASP A 135 7.24 5.37 5.63
N TRP A 136 7.61 6.35 4.82
CA TRP A 136 6.93 7.65 4.80
C TRP A 136 5.64 7.57 3.98
N GLY A 137 4.65 6.85 4.52
CA GLY A 137 3.35 6.73 3.89
C GLY A 137 2.31 6.13 4.82
N ASP A 138 1.07 6.55 4.60
CA ASP A 138 -0.10 5.85 5.12
C ASP A 138 -0.65 4.91 4.04
N TYR A 139 -1.31 3.83 4.46
CA TYR A 139 -1.89 2.85 3.57
C TYR A 139 -3.29 2.45 4.03
N PHE A 140 -4.05 1.88 3.10
CA PHE A 140 -5.27 1.15 3.41
C PHE A 140 -5.17 -0.24 2.80
N PHE A 141 -5.28 -1.29 3.61
CA PHE A 141 -5.18 -2.67 3.15
C PHE A 141 -6.51 -3.42 3.29
N HIS A 142 -6.89 -4.14 2.25
CA HIS A 142 -8.11 -4.95 2.22
C HIS A 142 -7.84 -6.36 1.72
N HIS A 143 -8.44 -7.34 2.40
CA HIS A 143 -8.68 -8.63 1.79
C HIS A 143 -9.85 -8.51 0.81
N VAL A 144 -9.58 -8.66 -0.49
CA VAL A 144 -10.63 -8.67 -1.53
C VAL A 144 -11.10 -10.10 -1.82
N ARG A 145 -10.20 -11.09 -1.76
CA ARG A 145 -10.53 -12.50 -1.98
C ARG A 145 -9.71 -13.40 -1.03
N PRO A 146 -10.23 -14.60 -0.67
CA PRO A 146 -11.61 -15.06 -0.88
C PRO A 146 -12.63 -14.24 -0.07
N LEU A 147 -13.92 -14.32 -0.43
CA LEU A 147 -14.98 -13.54 0.23
C LEU A 147 -15.11 -13.85 1.73
N SER A 148 -14.76 -15.08 2.14
CA SER A 148 -14.74 -15.51 3.54
C SER A 148 -13.77 -14.71 4.42
N HIS A 149 -12.76 -14.06 3.84
CA HIS A 149 -11.81 -13.21 4.56
C HIS A 149 -12.17 -11.73 4.52
N GLN A 150 -13.23 -11.33 3.80
CA GLN A 150 -13.65 -9.93 3.76
C GLN A 150 -14.29 -9.52 5.10
N LYS A 151 -13.62 -8.64 5.85
CA LYS A 151 -14.22 -8.04 7.04
C LYS A 151 -15.07 -6.84 6.66
N GLN A 152 -16.38 -7.04 6.57
CA GLN A 152 -17.33 -6.01 6.11
C GLN A 152 -17.24 -4.66 6.84
N HIS A 153 -16.88 -4.67 8.13
CA HIS A 153 -16.72 -3.45 8.93
C HIS A 153 -15.44 -2.65 8.59
N LYS A 154 -14.45 -3.27 7.94
CA LYS A 154 -13.24 -2.56 7.49
C LYS A 154 -13.46 -1.78 6.21
N TRP A 155 -14.52 -2.06 5.45
CA TRP A 155 -14.80 -1.37 4.19
C TRP A 155 -15.63 -0.11 4.45
N PRO A 156 -15.16 1.09 4.06
CA PRO A 156 -15.87 2.34 4.30
C PRO A 156 -17.30 2.32 3.75
N ALA A 157 -18.29 2.41 4.62
CA ALA A 157 -19.71 2.34 4.24
C ALA A 157 -20.23 3.70 3.74
N ASN A 158 -19.61 4.79 4.17
CA ASN A 158 -19.89 6.17 3.77
C ASN A 158 -19.27 6.55 2.41
N LEU A 159 -18.48 5.66 1.80
CA LEU A 159 -17.90 5.85 0.46
C LEU A 159 -18.56 4.87 -0.53
N PRO A 160 -19.68 5.26 -1.18
CA PRO A 160 -20.51 4.34 -1.97
C PRO A 160 -19.76 3.73 -3.17
N HIS A 161 -18.75 4.42 -3.70
CA HIS A 161 -17.93 3.95 -4.83
C HIS A 161 -16.66 3.19 -4.41
N PHE A 162 -16.43 3.00 -3.11
CA PHE A 162 -15.21 2.35 -2.63
C PHE A 162 -15.26 0.82 -2.79
N ARG A 163 -16.46 0.24 -2.83
CA ARG A 163 -16.68 -1.21 -2.94
C ARG A 163 -17.06 -1.68 -4.35
N SER A 164 -17.45 -0.76 -5.23
CA SER A 164 -18.07 -1.04 -6.54
C SER A 164 -17.05 -1.09 -7.67
#